data_AF-D5A9R8-F1
#
_entry.id   AF-D5A9R8-F1
#
_cell.length_a   1.000
_cell.length_b   1.000
_cell.length_c   1.000
_cell.angle_alpha   90.00
_cell.angle_beta   90.00
_cell.angle_gamma   90.00
#
_symmetry.space_group_name_H-M   'P 1'
#
loop_
_entity.id
_entity.type
_entity.pdbx_description
1 polymer ?
#
loop_
_entity_poly.entity_id
_entity_poly.type
_entity_poly.pdbx_seq_one_letter_code
_entity_poly.pdbx_strand_id
1 'polypeptide(L)'
;MFSLILWGASRPYKPEITVQSIIFHDFYVSAGSDATGVPTKMISLNATLKMSFYNPATFFGVHVTSTPMDLMYYQLVVASGQVKRFYQSRKTHRTISVVLQGKKVPLYGGGASLTSSDAVGGVPLDLTFDIKAKAYVLGKLVKTKFSKRVYCKIDMDSAKLMKSRSLKNACEYD
;
A
#
# COMPACT_ATOMS: atom_id res chain seq x y z
N MET A 1 39.17 20.00 -3.43
CA MET A 1 38.99 18.58 -3.03
C MET A 1 37.75 18.36 -2.15
N PHE A 2 37.50 19.17 -1.11
CA PHE A 2 36.29 19.08 -0.26
C PHE A 2 34.96 19.21 -1.01
N SER A 3 34.89 20.09 -2.02
CA SER A 3 33.69 20.34 -2.83
C SER A 3 33.22 19.12 -3.64
N LEU A 4 34.14 18.31 -4.17
CA LEU A 4 33.81 17.09 -4.94
C LEU A 4 33.30 15.96 -4.04
N ILE A 5 33.85 15.84 -2.82
CA ILE A 5 33.41 14.84 -1.83
C ILE A 5 32.00 15.18 -1.34
N LEU A 6 31.72 16.46 -1.08
CA LEU A 6 30.38 16.93 -0.70
C LEU A 6 29.36 16.74 -1.83
N TRP A 7 29.76 17.00 -3.08
CA TRP A 7 28.92 16.74 -4.25
C TRP A 7 28.63 15.24 -4.45
N GLY A 8 29.64 14.38 -4.27
CA GLY A 8 29.47 12.92 -4.33
C GLY A 8 28.57 12.37 -3.22
N ALA A 9 28.76 12.83 -1.99
CA ALA A 9 27.99 12.39 -0.82
C ALA A 9 26.53 12.89 -0.83
N SER A 10 26.26 13.98 -1.56
CA SER A 10 24.92 14.56 -1.71
C SER A 10 24.12 14.02 -2.89
N ARG A 11 24.65 13.03 -3.62
CA ARG A 11 23.89 12.36 -4.67
C ARG A 11 22.60 11.72 -4.09
N PRO A 12 21.44 11.98 -4.70
CA PRO A 12 20.16 11.47 -4.20
C PRO A 12 20.05 9.97 -4.48
N TYR A 13 20.22 9.15 -3.44
CA TYR A 13 19.95 7.71 -3.48
C TYR A 13 18.45 7.46 -3.32
N LYS A 14 17.77 7.08 -4.40
CA LYS A 14 16.34 6.76 -4.39
C LYS A 14 16.10 5.45 -3.62
N PRO A 15 15.22 5.41 -2.61
CA PRO A 15 14.87 4.15 -1.96
C PRO A 15 14.20 3.17 -2.93
N GLU A 16 14.48 1.89 -2.73
CA GLU A 16 13.85 0.82 -3.49
C GLU A 16 12.67 0.25 -2.69
N ILE A 17 11.53 0.10 -3.36
CA ILE A 17 10.28 -0.38 -2.78
C ILE A 17 9.81 -1.55 -3.62
N THR A 18 9.43 -2.63 -2.96
CA THR A 18 8.85 -3.80 -3.63
C THR A 18 7.65 -4.29 -2.85
N VAL A 19 6.47 -4.24 -3.46
CA VAL A 19 5.28 -4.89 -2.93
C VAL A 19 5.44 -6.40 -3.17
N GLN A 20 5.40 -7.19 -2.10
CA GLN A 20 5.75 -8.61 -2.16
C GLN A 20 4.50 -9.47 -2.31
N SER A 21 3.56 -9.35 -1.38
CA SER A 21 2.37 -10.18 -1.35
C SER A 21 1.24 -9.54 -0.56
N ILE A 22 0.04 -10.08 -0.77
CA ILE A 22 -1.16 -9.77 0.01
C ILE A 22 -1.80 -11.08 0.48
N ILE A 23 -2.33 -11.06 1.70
CA ILE A 23 -3.14 -12.14 2.27
C ILE A 23 -4.50 -11.54 2.61
N PHE A 24 -5.57 -12.11 2.08
CA PHE A 24 -6.94 -11.77 2.47
C PHE A 24 -7.36 -12.70 3.61
N HIS A 25 -7.69 -12.13 4.77
CA HIS A 25 -8.12 -12.89 5.95
C HIS A 25 -9.62 -13.08 5.94
N ASP A 26 -10.36 -11.97 5.78
CA ASP A 26 -11.81 -11.96 5.81
C ASP A 26 -12.34 -11.24 4.57
N PHE A 27 -13.37 -11.81 3.95
CA PHE A 27 -14.16 -11.17 2.92
C PHE A 27 -15.59 -11.69 3.02
N TYR A 28 -16.54 -10.77 3.23
CA TYR A 28 -17.96 -11.11 3.15
C TYR A 28 -18.80 -9.88 2.79
N VAL A 29 -19.94 -10.16 2.16
CA VAL A 29 -20.94 -9.16 1.79
C VAL A 29 -22.20 -9.43 2.60
N SER A 30 -22.73 -8.41 3.24
CA SER A 30 -23.93 -8.47 4.07
C SER A 30 -24.94 -7.40 3.65
N ALA A 31 -26.23 -7.66 3.81
CA ALA A 31 -27.23 -6.63 3.66
C ALA A 31 -27.24 -5.73 4.91
N GLY A 32 -27.37 -4.43 4.71
CA GLY A 32 -27.43 -3.46 5.81
C GLY A 32 -28.07 -2.15 5.36
N SER A 33 -28.08 -1.18 6.26
CA SER A 33 -28.49 0.19 5.97
C SER A 33 -27.31 1.11 6.26
N ASP A 34 -27.04 2.04 5.37
CA ASP A 34 -26.04 3.07 5.62
C ASP A 34 -26.47 4.00 6.78
N ALA A 35 -25.63 4.98 7.10
CA ALA A 35 -25.92 5.95 8.16
C ALA A 35 -27.16 6.82 7.86
N THR A 36 -27.63 6.87 6.61
CA THR A 36 -28.79 7.66 6.18
C THR A 36 -30.10 6.85 6.16
N GLY A 37 -30.04 5.54 6.38
CA GLY A 37 -31.23 4.67 6.32
C GLY A 37 -31.43 3.99 4.97
N VAL A 38 -30.52 4.18 4.01
CA VAL A 38 -30.62 3.60 2.67
C VAL A 38 -30.19 2.13 2.72
N PRO A 39 -31.08 1.19 2.35
CA PRO A 39 -30.74 -0.22 2.30
C PRO A 39 -29.72 -0.49 1.19
N THR A 40 -28.59 -1.09 1.54
CA THR A 40 -27.50 -1.41 0.61
C THR A 40 -26.77 -2.67 1.04
N LYS A 41 -26.10 -3.32 0.07
CA LYS A 41 -25.07 -4.31 0.40
C LYS A 41 -23.83 -3.60 0.97
N MET A 42 -23.25 -4.22 1.99
CA MET A 42 -22.07 -3.77 2.70
C MET A 42 -20.98 -4.83 2.65
N ILE A 43 -19.76 -4.43 2.29
CA ILE A 43 -18.58 -5.28 2.30
C ILE A 43 -17.81 -5.11 3.60
N SER A 44 -17.32 -6.21 4.14
CA SER A 44 -16.27 -6.22 5.16
C SER A 44 -15.08 -7.00 4.62
N LEU A 45 -13.92 -6.37 4.64
CA LEU A 45 -12.68 -6.94 4.14
C LEU A 45 -11.55 -6.68 5.13
N ASN A 46 -10.74 -7.70 5.36
CA ASN A 46 -9.52 -7.64 6.15
C ASN A 46 -8.38 -8.29 5.37
N ALA A 47 -7.30 -7.56 5.15
CA ALA A 47 -6.14 -8.06 4.42
C ALA A 47 -4.84 -7.59 5.07
N THR A 48 -3.77 -8.36 4.86
CA THR A 48 -2.40 -7.98 5.23
C THR A 48 -1.54 -7.88 3.98
N LEU A 49 -1.04 -6.68 3.72
CA LEU A 49 -0.09 -6.37 2.67
C LEU A 49 1.34 -6.48 3.22
N LYS A 50 2.21 -7.16 2.49
CA LYS A 50 3.64 -7.27 2.79
C LYS A 50 4.46 -6.60 1.70
N MET A 51 5.38 -5.73 2.11
CA MET A 51 6.31 -5.05 1.19
C MET A 51 7.70 -4.92 1.81
N SER A 52 8.71 -4.72 0.98
CA SER A 52 10.07 -4.40 1.40
C SER A 52 10.47 -3.00 1.00
N PHE A 53 11.19 -2.34 1.89
CA PHE A 53 11.82 -1.05 1.69
C PHE A 53 13.33 -1.19 1.86
N TYR A 54 14.10 -0.70 0.90
CA TYR A 54 15.56 -0.68 0.94
C TYR A 54 16.07 0.74 0.78
N ASN A 55 17.00 1.13 1.65
CA ASN A 55 17.70 2.38 1.54
C ASN A 55 19.12 2.15 0.99
N PRO A 56 19.39 2.45 -0.30
CA PRO A 56 20.71 2.29 -0.89
C PRO A 56 21.71 3.38 -0.49
N ALA A 57 21.27 4.42 0.23
CA ALA A 57 22.15 5.52 0.64
C ALA A 57 23.31 5.00 1.49
N THR A 58 24.49 5.60 1.30
CA THR A 58 25.74 5.22 1.98
C THR A 58 26.06 6.10 3.19
N PHE A 59 25.55 7.33 3.21
CA PHE A 59 25.92 8.34 4.22
C PHE A 59 24.79 8.69 5.19
N PHE A 60 23.52 8.44 4.83
CA PHE A 60 22.37 8.90 5.60
C PHE A 60 21.25 7.86 5.66
N GLY A 61 20.48 7.88 6.75
CA GLY A 61 19.20 7.19 6.82
C GLY A 61 18.05 8.07 6.37
N VAL A 62 16.88 7.46 6.17
CA VAL A 62 15.67 8.13 5.68
C VAL A 62 14.51 7.92 6.64
N HIS A 63 13.72 8.98 6.83
CA HIS A 63 12.43 8.89 7.52
C HIS A 63 11.34 8.60 6.51
N VAL A 64 10.66 7.48 6.67
CA VAL A 64 9.68 6.95 5.73
C VAL A 64 8.27 7.13 6.31
N THR A 65 7.37 7.57 5.44
CA THR A 65 5.94 7.77 5.70
C THR A 65 5.13 7.33 4.47
N SER A 66 3.84 7.04 4.61
CA SER A 66 2.96 6.79 3.48
C SER A 66 1.66 7.59 3.59
N THR A 67 1.00 7.79 2.45
CA THR A 67 -0.45 8.04 2.44
C THR A 67 -1.20 6.78 2.91
N PRO A 68 -2.51 6.88 3.18
CA PRO A 68 -3.34 5.69 3.26
C PRO A 68 -3.16 4.82 2.02
N MET A 69 -3.18 3.52 2.26
CA MET A 69 -3.16 2.44 1.27
C MET A 69 -4.60 2.03 1.04
N ASP A 70 -5.17 2.57 -0.01
CA ASP A 70 -6.58 2.37 -0.33
C ASP A 70 -6.71 1.20 -1.29
N LEU A 71 -7.49 0.20 -0.86
CA LEU A 71 -7.91 -0.91 -1.68
C LEU A 71 -9.30 -0.59 -2.24
N MET A 72 -9.41 -0.51 -3.55
CA MET A 72 -10.55 0.02 -4.26
C MET A 72 -11.21 -1.05 -5.10
N TYR A 73 -12.53 -1.11 -5.05
CA TYR A 73 -13.34 -1.82 -6.04
C TYR A 73 -13.94 -0.78 -6.99
N TYR A 74 -13.42 -0.70 -8.21
CA TYR A 74 -13.64 0.42 -9.12
C TYR A 74 -13.30 1.77 -8.46
N GLN A 75 -14.30 2.56 -8.09
CA GLN A 75 -14.13 3.88 -7.47
C GLN A 75 -14.39 3.88 -5.96
N LEU A 76 -14.77 2.74 -5.38
CA LEU A 76 -15.15 2.62 -3.97
C LEU A 76 -13.99 2.06 -3.15
N VAL A 77 -13.53 2.81 -2.14
CA VAL A 77 -12.54 2.34 -1.18
C VAL A 77 -13.19 1.30 -0.26
N VAL A 78 -12.84 0.03 -0.44
CA VAL A 78 -13.41 -1.09 0.33
C VAL A 78 -12.62 -1.42 1.58
N ALA A 79 -11.34 -1.07 1.61
CA ALA A 79 -10.49 -1.16 2.79
C ALA A 79 -9.36 -0.15 2.70
N SER A 80 -8.89 0.33 3.85
CA SER A 80 -7.74 1.22 3.92
C SER A 80 -6.82 0.82 5.06
N GLY A 81 -5.55 1.17 4.95
CA GLY A 81 -4.55 0.99 5.99
C GLY A 81 -3.41 1.97 5.83
N GLN A 82 -2.50 2.05 6.79
CA GLN A 82 -1.39 2.99 6.70
C GLN A 82 -0.11 2.40 7.28
N VAL A 83 1.02 2.73 6.63
CA VAL A 83 2.35 2.38 7.14
C VAL A 83 2.65 3.25 8.35
N LYS A 84 3.00 2.62 9.47
CA LYS A 84 3.55 3.34 10.63
C LYS A 84 4.86 3.98 10.22
N ARG A 85 5.01 5.28 10.51
CA ARG A 85 6.24 6.03 10.20
C ARG A 85 7.45 5.34 10.83
N PHE A 86 8.54 5.24 10.08
CA PHE A 86 9.76 4.58 10.56
C PHE A 86 11.02 5.23 10.01
N TYR A 87 12.12 4.98 10.69
CA TYR A 87 13.45 5.34 10.21
C TYR A 87 14.12 4.13 9.58
N GLN A 88 14.74 4.32 8.41
CA GLN A 88 15.55 3.31 7.74
C GLN A 88 17.01 3.74 7.69
N SER A 89 17.88 2.93 8.29
CA SER A 89 19.32 3.15 8.25
C SER A 89 19.89 2.99 6.84
N ARG A 90 21.08 3.55 6.61
CA ARG A 90 21.84 3.38 5.36
C ARG A 90 22.09 1.91 5.02
N LYS A 91 22.06 1.53 3.75
CA LYS A 91 22.32 0.16 3.23
C LYS A 91 21.56 -0.96 3.96
N THR A 92 20.33 -0.69 4.41
CA THR A 92 19.53 -1.70 5.12
C THR A 92 18.17 -1.89 4.48
N HIS A 93 17.66 -3.12 4.59
CA HIS A 93 16.32 -3.50 4.21
C HIS A 93 15.38 -3.50 5.41
N ARG A 94 14.09 -3.30 5.16
CA ARG A 94 13.03 -3.53 6.13
C ARG A 94 11.82 -4.11 5.46
N THR A 95 11.29 -5.16 6.07
CA THR A 95 10.00 -5.74 5.71
C THR A 95 8.92 -5.03 6.49
N ILE A 96 7.84 -4.65 5.81
CA ILE A 96 6.73 -3.89 6.34
C ILE A 96 5.46 -4.70 6.09
N SER A 97 4.68 -4.92 7.14
CA SER A 97 3.37 -5.53 7.08
C SER A 97 2.33 -4.47 7.44
N VAL A 98 1.33 -4.29 6.59
CA VAL A 98 0.24 -3.32 6.78
C VAL A 98 -1.08 -4.06 6.74
N VAL A 99 -1.92 -3.80 7.74
CA VAL A 99 -3.29 -4.31 7.75
C VAL A 99 -4.17 -3.31 7.00
N LEU A 100 -4.89 -3.80 5.99
CA LEU A 100 -5.92 -3.08 5.27
C LEU A 100 -7.26 -3.57 5.77
N GLN A 101 -8.09 -2.68 6.31
CA GLN A 101 -9.37 -3.05 6.89
C GLN A 101 -10.49 -2.14 6.39
N GLY A 102 -11.62 -2.75 6.06
CA GLY A 102 -12.89 -2.07 5.86
C GLY A 102 -13.99 -2.89 6.52
N LYS A 103 -14.85 -2.23 7.29
CA LYS A 103 -15.91 -2.89 8.05
C LYS A 103 -17.24 -2.27 7.64
N LYS A 104 -18.14 -3.10 7.11
CA LYS A 104 -19.49 -2.68 6.70
C LYS A 104 -19.47 -1.46 5.75
N VAL A 105 -18.56 -1.46 4.78
CA VAL A 105 -18.47 -0.40 3.78
C VAL A 105 -19.63 -0.53 2.79
N PRO A 106 -20.50 0.47 2.64
CA PRO A 106 -21.64 0.40 1.72
C PRO A 106 -21.18 0.42 0.26
N LEU A 107 -21.80 -0.42 -0.58
CA LEU A 107 -21.46 -0.57 -2.00
C LEU A 107 -22.39 0.20 -2.95
N TYR A 108 -23.48 0.78 -2.46
CA TYR A 108 -24.43 1.63 -3.20
C TYR A 108 -24.71 1.16 -4.64
N GLY A 109 -25.26 -0.05 -4.78
CA GLY A 109 -25.58 -0.65 -6.09
C GLY A 109 -24.45 -1.50 -6.70
N GLY A 110 -23.19 -1.29 -6.31
CA GLY A 110 -22.05 -2.11 -6.74
C GLY A 110 -22.03 -3.53 -6.16
N GLY A 111 -22.89 -3.82 -5.17
CA GLY A 111 -22.89 -5.11 -4.48
C GLY A 111 -23.37 -6.30 -5.30
N ALA A 112 -24.18 -6.11 -6.35
CA ALA A 112 -24.57 -7.20 -7.24
C ALA A 112 -23.39 -7.63 -8.12
N SER A 113 -22.71 -6.66 -8.73
CA SER A 113 -21.50 -6.86 -9.54
C SER A 113 -20.40 -7.53 -8.71
N LEU A 114 -20.19 -7.07 -7.48
CA LEU A 114 -19.18 -7.64 -6.59
C LEU A 114 -19.49 -9.10 -6.24
N THR A 115 -20.74 -9.44 -5.93
CA THR A 115 -21.14 -10.84 -5.67
C THR A 115 -21.04 -11.73 -6.90
N SER A 116 -21.30 -11.19 -8.10
CA SER A 116 -21.10 -11.96 -9.35
C SER A 116 -19.63 -12.18 -9.67
N SER A 117 -18.78 -11.18 -9.48
CA SER A 117 -17.33 -11.31 -9.67
C SER A 117 -16.73 -12.34 -8.71
N ASP A 118 -17.22 -12.36 -7.47
CA ASP A 118 -16.83 -13.35 -6.48
C ASP A 118 -17.26 -14.77 -6.87
N ALA A 119 -18.48 -14.95 -7.39
CA ALA A 119 -18.98 -16.24 -7.87
C ALA A 119 -18.16 -16.80 -9.05
N VAL A 120 -17.54 -15.94 -9.85
CA VAL A 120 -16.65 -16.31 -10.97
C VAL A 120 -15.19 -16.49 -10.50
N GLY A 121 -14.89 -16.24 -9.23
CA GLY A 121 -13.59 -16.49 -8.60
C GLY A 121 -12.58 -15.35 -8.75
N GLY A 122 -13.04 -14.12 -8.98
CA GLY A 122 -12.14 -12.96 -9.08
C GLY A 122 -12.83 -11.61 -8.97
N VAL A 123 -12.73 -10.98 -7.81
CA VAL A 123 -13.11 -9.59 -7.56
C VAL A 123 -11.91 -8.68 -7.89
N PRO A 124 -11.96 -7.88 -8.96
CA PRO A 124 -10.86 -6.98 -9.31
C PRO A 124 -10.75 -5.83 -8.30
N LEU A 125 -9.60 -5.69 -7.68
CA LEU A 125 -9.29 -4.64 -6.71
C LEU A 125 -8.04 -3.88 -7.15
N ASP A 126 -8.05 -2.57 -6.93
CA ASP A 126 -6.92 -1.69 -7.18
C ASP A 126 -6.34 -1.20 -5.85
N LEU A 127 -5.03 -1.34 -5.66
CA LEU A 127 -4.32 -0.83 -4.50
C LEU A 127 -3.50 0.38 -4.89
N THR A 128 -3.73 1.53 -4.26
CA THR A 128 -2.98 2.76 -4.54
C THR A 128 -2.45 3.41 -3.27
N PHE A 129 -1.18 3.84 -3.30
CA PHE A 129 -0.58 4.67 -2.25
C PHE A 129 0.70 5.37 -2.69
N ASP A 130 1.05 6.44 -1.98
CA ASP A 130 2.34 7.11 -2.12
C ASP A 130 3.23 6.79 -0.90
N ILE A 131 4.45 6.32 -1.13
CA ILE A 131 5.51 6.29 -0.11
C ILE A 131 6.37 7.53 -0.24
N LYS A 132 6.59 8.20 0.90
CA LYS A 132 7.39 9.42 1.02
C LYS A 132 8.55 9.18 1.96
N ALA A 133 9.78 9.42 1.49
CA ALA A 133 10.99 9.34 2.29
C ALA A 133 11.70 10.70 2.36
N LYS A 134 12.27 11.04 3.50
CA LYS A 134 13.00 12.30 3.74
C LYS A 134 14.35 12.02 4.38
N ALA A 135 15.41 12.58 3.83
CA ALA A 135 16.77 12.46 4.35
C ALA A 135 17.42 13.82 4.62
N TYR A 136 18.37 13.79 5.55
CA TYR A 136 19.16 14.93 6.00
C TYR A 136 20.63 14.57 5.80
N VAL A 137 21.23 15.06 4.71
CA VAL A 137 22.54 14.59 4.22
C VAL A 137 23.70 15.25 4.98
N LEU A 138 23.52 16.50 5.41
CA LEU A 138 24.50 17.29 6.17
C LEU A 138 23.78 18.02 7.30
N GLY A 139 23.26 17.26 8.27
CA GLY A 139 22.30 17.80 9.23
C GLY A 139 21.07 18.39 8.52
N LYS A 140 20.56 19.52 9.03
CA LYS A 140 19.37 20.17 8.44
C LYS A 140 19.65 20.99 7.16
N LEU A 141 20.91 21.14 6.75
CA LEU A 141 21.31 22.00 5.63
C LEU A 141 20.86 21.45 4.27
N VAL A 142 21.00 20.14 4.06
CA VAL A 142 20.64 19.48 2.80
C VAL A 142 19.55 18.46 3.05
N LYS A 143 18.35 18.77 2.57
CA LYS A 143 17.16 17.94 2.71
C LYS A 143 16.77 17.32 1.37
N THR A 144 16.84 16.00 1.29
CA THR A 144 16.37 15.25 0.13
C THR A 144 14.98 14.68 0.41
N LYS A 145 14.11 14.73 -0.59
CA LYS A 145 12.75 14.18 -0.52
C LYS A 145 12.59 13.20 -1.67
N PHE A 146 11.98 12.06 -1.37
CA PHE A 146 11.61 11.05 -2.33
C PHE A 146 10.12 10.80 -2.16
N SER A 147 9.42 10.68 -3.27
CA SER A 147 8.03 10.24 -3.32
C SER A 147 7.95 9.21 -4.42
N LYS A 148 7.25 8.11 -4.15
CA LYS A 148 7.00 7.07 -5.14
C LYS A 148 5.57 6.60 -5.00
N ARG A 149 4.81 6.71 -6.08
CA ARG A 149 3.45 6.22 -6.18
C ARG A 149 3.50 4.75 -6.58
N VAL A 150 2.67 3.97 -5.91
CA VAL A 150 2.51 2.54 -6.16
C VAL A 150 1.06 2.30 -6.52
N TYR A 151 0.86 1.61 -7.63
CA TYR A 151 -0.44 1.17 -8.11
C TYR A 151 -0.36 -0.33 -8.39
N CYS A 152 -1.25 -1.14 -7.82
CA CYS A 152 -1.28 -2.58 -8.06
C CYS A 152 -2.67 -3.06 -8.43
N LYS A 153 -2.77 -3.95 -9.43
CA LYS A 153 -4.01 -4.65 -9.78
C LYS A 153 -4.07 -6.00 -9.08
N ILE A 154 -5.17 -6.30 -8.40
CA ILE A 154 -5.30 -7.46 -7.51
C ILE A 154 -6.69 -8.09 -7.66
N ASP A 155 -6.76 -9.28 -8.24
CA ASP A 155 -7.98 -10.12 -8.16
C ASP A 155 -8.11 -10.86 -6.82
N MET A 156 -9.15 -10.59 -6.06
CA MET A 156 -9.43 -11.28 -4.81
C MET A 156 -10.38 -12.45 -5.09
N ASP A 157 -10.07 -13.62 -4.55
CA ASP A 157 -10.85 -14.85 -4.71
C ASP A 157 -11.24 -15.36 -3.31
N SER A 158 -12.54 -15.37 -2.99
CA SER A 158 -13.03 -15.79 -1.68
C SER A 158 -12.74 -17.26 -1.37
N ALA A 159 -12.53 -18.11 -2.38
CA ALA A 159 -12.13 -19.51 -2.18
C ALA A 159 -10.64 -19.64 -1.77
N LYS A 160 -9.85 -18.57 -1.91
CA LYS A 160 -8.41 -18.53 -1.61
C LYS A 160 -8.04 -17.60 -0.45
N LEU A 161 -8.97 -17.36 0.47
CA LEU A 161 -8.64 -16.67 1.73
C LEU A 161 -7.52 -17.40 2.50
N MET A 162 -6.81 -16.64 3.34
CA MET A 162 -5.64 -17.06 4.11
C MET A 162 -4.42 -17.49 3.26
N LYS A 163 -4.51 -17.47 1.92
CA LYS A 163 -3.38 -17.76 1.04
C LYS A 163 -2.65 -16.48 0.64
N SER A 164 -1.32 -16.52 0.69
CA SER A 164 -0.48 -15.41 0.23
C SER A 164 -0.44 -15.36 -1.29
N ARG A 165 -0.92 -14.27 -1.87
CA ARG A 165 -0.81 -13.97 -3.30
C ARG A 165 0.38 -13.06 -3.56
N SER A 166 1.26 -13.47 -4.48
CA SER A 166 2.41 -12.65 -4.89
C SER A 166 1.95 -11.44 -5.70
N LEU A 167 2.53 -10.28 -5.43
CA LEU A 167 2.26 -9.01 -6.13
C LEU A 167 3.47 -8.45 -6.87
N LYS A 168 4.57 -9.21 -6.96
CA LYS A 168 5.84 -8.72 -7.53
C LYS A 168 5.71 -8.15 -8.95
N ASN A 169 4.83 -8.72 -9.76
CA ASN A 169 4.60 -8.34 -11.17
C ASN A 169 3.25 -7.64 -11.38
N ALA A 170 2.52 -7.36 -10.30
CA ALA A 170 1.17 -6.81 -10.34
C ALA A 170 1.15 -5.30 -10.09
N CYS A 171 2.31 -4.70 -9.80
CA CYS A 171 2.45 -3.32 -9.36
C CYS A 171 3.30 -2.49 -10.32
N GLU A 172 2.82 -1.27 -10.55
CA GLU A 172 3.49 -0.19 -11.25
C GLU A 172 3.98 0.86 -10.26
N TYR A 173 5.03 1.57 -10.66
CA TYR A 173 5.88 2.35 -9.78
C TYR A 173 6.27 3.67 -10.47
N ASP A 174 5.66 4.78 -10.05
CA ASP A 174 5.88 6.14 -10.58
C ASP A 174 6.66 7.01 -9.59
#